data_AF-A0AAV8XPE1-F1
#
_entry.id   AF-A0AAV8XPE1-F1
#
_cell.length_a   1.000
_cell.length_b   1.000
_cell.length_c   1.000
_cell.angle_alpha   90.00
_cell.angle_beta   90.00
_cell.angle_gamma   90.00
#
_symmetry.space_group_name_H-M   'P 1'
#
loop_
_entity.id
_entity.type
_entity.pdbx_description
1 polymer ?
#
loop_
_entity_poly.entity_id
_entity_poly.type
_entity_poly.pdbx_seq_one_letter_code
_entity_poly.pdbx_strand_id
1 'polypeptide(L)'
;MVSECKVGNGQTCVSIGYVSTLVYLGDKFRIVDILVIHELSQLILEVDFWVSMNIIPDLRQCIWHLSDHEHSTTVCSIVDEFSLNSDQKLVLERLIESNRKLMGTILGRIHLDSHEIELPPGTRPIKQRY
;
A
#
# COMPACT_ATOMS: atom_id res chain seq x y z
N MET A 1 -4.68 13.41 28.44
CA MET A 1 -3.79 14.41 27.80
C MET A 1 -4.41 14.67 26.45
N VAL A 2 -4.91 15.89 26.22
CA VAL A 2 -5.67 16.22 25.01
C VAL A 2 -4.66 16.52 23.90
N SER A 3 -4.73 15.78 22.79
CA SER A 3 -3.78 15.91 21.67
C SER A 3 -4.52 16.25 20.39
N GLU A 4 -4.03 17.25 19.66
CA GLU A 4 -4.54 17.62 18.34
C GLU A 4 -4.06 16.59 17.31
N CYS A 5 -4.95 16.18 16.40
CA CYS A 5 -4.66 15.21 15.34
C CYS A 5 -5.32 15.61 14.02
N LYS A 6 -4.77 15.15 12.90
CA LYS A 6 -5.36 15.33 11.57
C LYS A 6 -5.88 14.01 11.05
N VAL A 7 -7.11 14.03 10.56
CA VAL A 7 -7.76 12.88 9.89
C VAL A 7 -7.56 12.95 8.37
N GLY A 8 -7.79 11.83 7.68
CA GLY A 8 -7.48 11.69 6.24
C GLY A 8 -8.19 12.68 5.30
N ASN A 9 -9.30 13.29 5.72
CA ASN A 9 -9.98 14.35 4.95
C ASN A 9 -9.38 15.75 5.18
N GLY A 10 -8.28 15.87 5.93
CA GLY A 10 -7.61 17.13 6.25
C GLY A 10 -8.21 17.91 7.42
N GLN A 11 -9.30 17.42 8.02
CA GLN A 11 -9.89 18.02 9.21
C GLN A 11 -8.98 17.81 10.42
N THR A 12 -8.93 18.82 11.28
CA THR A 12 -8.25 18.74 12.57
C THR A 12 -9.26 18.37 13.65
N CYS A 13 -8.92 17.39 14.48
CA CYS A 13 -9.77 16.87 15.54
C CYS A 13 -8.99 16.76 16.85
N VAL A 14 -9.73 16.69 17.95
CA VAL A 14 -9.16 16.62 19.29
C VAL A 14 -9.35 15.22 19.87
N SER A 15 -8.23 14.56 20.15
CA SER A 15 -8.26 13.30 20.89
C SER A 15 -8.52 13.54 22.37
N ILE A 16 -9.48 12.79 22.91
CA ILE A 16 -9.82 12.78 24.35
C ILE A 16 -8.90 11.81 25.11
N GLY A 17 -8.39 10.78 24.45
CA GLY A 17 -7.51 9.76 25.01
C GLY A 17 -7.74 8.40 24.37
N TYR A 18 -7.38 7.34 25.09
CA TYR A 18 -7.55 5.96 24.67
C TYR A 18 -8.54 5.22 25.57
N VAL A 19 -9.26 4.27 25.00
CA VAL A 19 -10.05 3.28 25.74
C VAL A 19 -9.62 1.88 25.32
N SER A 20 -9.22 1.06 26.29
CA SER A 20 -8.95 -0.35 26.05
C SER A 20 -10.27 -1.11 26.11
N THR A 21 -10.65 -1.78 25.01
CA THR A 21 -11.87 -2.58 24.96
C THR A 21 -11.63 -3.93 24.34
N LEU A 22 -12.43 -4.92 24.75
CA LEU A 22 -12.42 -6.23 24.16
C LEU A 22 -13.25 -6.21 22.87
N VAL A 23 -12.58 -6.44 21.75
CA VAL A 23 -13.22 -6.53 20.43
C VAL A 23 -13.37 -7.99 20.04
N TYR A 24 -14.60 -8.36 19.66
CA TYR A 24 -14.93 -9.64 19.08
C TYR A 24 -15.17 -9.49 17.58
N LEU A 25 -14.50 -10.30 16.77
CA LEU A 25 -14.70 -10.36 15.33
C LEU A 25 -14.65 -11.81 14.86
N GLY A 26 -15.80 -12.34 14.45
CA GLY A 26 -15.94 -13.77 14.18
C GLY A 26 -15.70 -14.60 15.44
N ASP A 27 -14.72 -15.51 15.38
CA ASP A 27 -14.25 -16.37 16.46
C ASP A 27 -13.05 -15.80 17.23
N LYS A 28 -12.56 -14.61 16.84
CA LYS A 28 -11.40 -13.97 17.45
C LYS A 28 -11.80 -12.91 18.47
N PHE A 29 -11.01 -12.81 19.52
CA PHE A 29 -11.09 -11.73 20.51
C PHE A 29 -9.72 -11.15 20.81
N ARG A 30 -9.65 -9.82 20.89
CA ARG A 30 -8.44 -9.07 21.26
C ARG A 30 -8.83 -7.85 22.09
N ILE A 31 -7.98 -7.52 23.06
CA ILE A 31 -8.04 -6.21 23.71
C ILE A 31 -7.36 -5.23 22.78
N VAL A 32 -8.06 -4.17 22.41
CA VAL A 32 -7.59 -3.13 21.49
C VAL A 32 -7.69 -1.78 22.18
N ASP A 33 -6.63 -1.00 22.09
CA ASP A 33 -6.61 0.39 22.55
C ASP A 33 -7.15 1.29 21.44
N ILE A 34 -8.33 1.89 21.67
CA ILE A 34 -9.01 2.73 20.70
C ILE A 34 -8.81 4.20 21.05
N LEU A 35 -8.28 4.98 20.11
CA LEU A 35 -8.21 6.43 20.21
C LEU A 35 -9.61 7.05 20.11
N VAL A 36 -10.03 7.79 21.12
CA VAL A 36 -11.36 8.43 21.18
C VAL A 36 -11.28 9.87 20.67
N ILE A 37 -12.02 10.13 19.60
CA ILE A 37 -12.17 11.45 18.96
C ILE A 37 -13.67 11.73 18.85
N HIS A 38 -14.18 12.73 19.57
CA HIS A 38 -15.63 12.99 19.68
C HIS A 38 -16.26 13.55 18.40
N GLU A 39 -15.45 14.17 17.54
CA GLU A 39 -15.87 14.77 16.28
C GLU A 39 -16.12 13.73 15.19
N LEU A 40 -15.67 12.48 15.40
CA LEU A 40 -15.87 11.38 14.46
C LEU A 40 -17.05 10.52 14.89
N SER A 41 -18.01 10.33 13.98
CA SER A 41 -19.18 9.49 14.20
C SER A 41 -18.97 8.02 13.81
N GLN A 42 -17.81 7.69 13.24
CA GLN A 42 -17.50 6.38 12.68
C GLN A 42 -16.25 5.79 13.33
N LEU A 43 -16.26 4.47 13.50
CA LEU A 43 -15.09 3.72 13.92
C LEU A 43 -14.15 3.56 12.72
N ILE A 44 -12.91 4.01 12.88
CA ILE A 44 -11.85 3.84 11.90
C ILE A 44 -10.95 2.71 12.41
N LEU A 45 -10.77 1.70 11.57
CA LEU A 45 -9.89 0.56 11.85
C LEU A 45 -8.62 0.75 11.03
N GLU A 46 -7.54 1.15 11.69
CA GLU A 46 -6.24 1.33 11.06
C GLU A 46 -5.47 0.02 10.96
N VAL A 47 -4.38 0.03 10.18
CA VAL A 47 -3.57 -1.14 9.78
C VAL A 47 -3.20 -2.04 10.96
N ASP A 48 -2.93 -1.46 12.13
CA ASP A 48 -2.63 -2.16 13.37
C ASP A 48 -3.78 -3.08 13.81
N PHE A 49 -5.04 -2.64 13.70
CA PHE A 49 -6.20 -3.47 13.93
C PHE A 49 -6.25 -4.66 12.96
N TRP A 50 -6.07 -4.42 11.67
CA TRP A 50 -6.09 -5.48 10.64
C TRP A 50 -5.02 -6.53 10.89
N VAL A 51 -3.80 -6.09 11.23
CA VAL A 51 -2.68 -6.97 11.54
C VAL A 51 -2.95 -7.77 12.81
N SER A 52 -3.44 -7.13 13.88
CA SER A 52 -3.70 -7.81 15.16
C SER A 52 -4.81 -8.87 15.09
N MET A 53 -5.76 -8.68 14.17
CA MET A 53 -6.90 -9.57 13.93
C MET A 53 -6.65 -10.56 12.78
N ASN A 54 -5.50 -10.45 12.11
CA ASN A 54 -5.12 -11.21 10.91
C ASN A 54 -6.21 -11.19 9.82
N ILE A 55 -6.66 -9.97 9.50
CA ILE A 55 -7.65 -9.71 8.44
C ILE A 55 -6.90 -9.50 7.13
N ILE A 56 -7.23 -10.31 6.12
CA ILE A 56 -6.61 -10.23 4.80
C ILE A 56 -7.67 -9.82 3.77
N PRO A 57 -7.54 -8.66 3.10
CA PRO A 57 -8.40 -8.31 1.98
C PRO A 57 -8.17 -9.23 0.78
N ASP A 58 -9.26 -9.82 0.26
CA ASP A 58 -9.29 -10.33 -1.12
C ASP A 58 -10.03 -9.33 -2.01
N LEU A 59 -9.24 -8.44 -2.61
CA LEU A 59 -9.72 -7.39 -3.51
C LEU A 59 -10.32 -7.95 -4.82
N ARG A 60 -10.04 -9.21 -5.18
CA ARG A 60 -10.59 -9.82 -6.41
C ARG A 60 -12.05 -10.20 -6.22
N GLN A 61 -12.35 -10.72 -5.04
CA GLN A 61 -13.68 -11.17 -4.67
C GLN A 61 -14.48 -10.09 -3.91
N CYS A 62 -13.84 -8.97 -3.58
CA CYS A 62 -14.40 -7.94 -2.69
C CYS A 62 -14.84 -8.51 -1.34
N ILE A 63 -14.04 -9.43 -0.78
CA ILE A 63 -14.30 -10.06 0.53
C ILE A 63 -13.10 -9.91 1.46
N TRP A 64 -13.34 -10.12 2.75
CA TRP A 64 -12.33 -10.08 3.80
C TRP A 64 -12.19 -11.46 4.40
N HIS A 65 -10.97 -11.98 4.43
CA HIS A 65 -10.67 -13.27 5.06
C HIS A 65 -10.16 -13.05 6.47
N LEU A 66 -10.75 -13.77 7.42
CA LEU A 66 -10.26 -13.90 8.79
C LEU A 66 -9.56 -15.26 8.86
N SER A 67 -8.23 -15.28 8.84
CA SER A 67 -7.50 -16.56 8.85
C SER A 67 -6.49 -16.59 9.98
N ASP A 68 -6.15 -17.75 10.49
CA ASP A 68 -4.98 -17.98 11.36
C ASP A 68 -3.84 -18.65 10.60
N HIS A 69 -4.06 -18.98 9.32
CA HIS A 69 -3.06 -19.54 8.45
C HIS A 69 -2.49 -18.44 7.57
N GLU A 70 -1.17 -18.46 7.38
CA GLU A 70 -0.51 -17.68 6.34
C GLU A 70 -1.11 -18.11 5.00
N HIS A 71 -2.17 -17.43 4.55
CA HIS A 71 -2.59 -17.55 3.17
C HIS A 71 -1.44 -17.01 2.34
N SER A 72 -0.83 -17.89 1.53
CA SER A 72 0.05 -17.49 0.45
C SER A 72 -0.76 -16.61 -0.49
N THR A 73 -0.80 -15.32 -0.17
CA THR A 73 -1.52 -14.34 -0.97
C THR A 73 -0.74 -14.26 -2.26
N THR A 74 -1.32 -14.79 -3.33
CA THR A 74 -0.72 -14.69 -4.65
C THR A 74 -0.78 -13.21 -5.00
N VAL A 75 0.37 -12.53 -4.95
CA VAL A 75 0.49 -11.11 -5.33
C VAL A 75 0.11 -11.03 -6.81
N CYS A 76 -1.12 -10.60 -7.07
CA CYS A 76 -1.79 -10.73 -8.37
C CYS A 76 -1.25 -9.83 -9.48
N SER A 77 -0.18 -9.07 -9.24
CA SER A 77 0.31 -8.07 -10.18
C SER A 77 1.39 -8.60 -11.13
N ILE A 78 2.01 -9.76 -10.84
CA ILE A 78 3.04 -10.33 -11.68
C ILE A 78 2.69 -11.79 -11.96
N VAL A 79 2.17 -12.01 -13.15
CA VAL A 79 1.91 -13.35 -13.70
C VAL A 79 3.12 -13.72 -14.54
N ASP A 80 3.65 -14.92 -14.34
CA ASP A 80 4.79 -15.43 -15.11
C ASP A 80 4.41 -15.56 -16.60
N GLU A 81 5.32 -15.22 -17.52
CA GLU A 81 5.07 -15.29 -18.96
C GLU A 81 4.60 -16.69 -19.39
N PHE A 82 5.18 -17.73 -18.76
CA PHE A 82 4.84 -19.13 -19.04
C PHE A 82 3.43 -19.54 -18.62
N SER A 83 2.77 -18.74 -17.79
CA SER A 83 1.40 -18.98 -17.32
C SER A 83 0.33 -18.21 -18.12
N LEU A 84 0.74 -17.41 -19.12
CA LEU A 84 -0.17 -16.70 -20.00
C LEU A 84 -0.73 -17.63 -21.08
N ASN A 85 -2.03 -17.53 -21.33
CA ASN A 85 -2.64 -18.17 -22.50
C ASN A 85 -2.33 -17.40 -23.79
N SER A 86 -2.59 -18.01 -24.95
CA SER A 86 -2.27 -17.43 -26.26
C SER A 86 -2.91 -16.05 -26.50
N ASP A 87 -4.15 -15.86 -26.04
CA ASP A 87 -4.88 -14.59 -26.18
C ASP A 87 -4.28 -13.49 -25.29
N GLN A 88 -3.95 -13.82 -24.05
CA GLN A 88 -3.30 -12.93 -23.08
C GLN A 88 -1.90 -12.52 -23.55
N LYS A 89 -1.13 -13.47 -24.11
CA LYS A 89 0.19 -13.19 -24.67
C LYS A 89 0.09 -12.21 -25.84
N LEU A 90 -0.89 -12.40 -26.72
CA LEU A 90 -1.11 -11.51 -27.86
C LEU A 90 -1.61 -10.12 -27.43
N VAL A 91 -2.37 -10.01 -26.34
CA VAL A 91 -2.74 -8.72 -25.74
C VAL A 91 -1.51 -8.04 -25.11
N LEU A 92 -0.69 -8.80 -24.37
CA LEU A 92 0.52 -8.29 -23.75
C LEU A 92 1.51 -7.76 -24.79
N GLU A 93 1.76 -8.51 -25.86
CA GLU A 93 2.63 -8.11 -26.97
C GLU A 93 2.13 -6.83 -27.65
N ARG A 94 0.82 -6.72 -27.88
CA ARG A 94 0.22 -5.48 -28.41
C ARG A 94 0.44 -4.28 -27.49
N LEU A 95 0.34 -4.50 -26.18
CA LEU A 95 0.46 -3.45 -25.17
C LEU A 95 1.92 -3.00 -25.00
N ILE A 96 2.86 -3.95 -25.05
CA ILE A 96 4.31 -3.67 -25.08
C ILE A 96 4.64 -2.86 -26.34
N GLU A 97 4.16 -3.28 -27.50
CA GLU A 97 4.44 -2.61 -28.76
C GLU A 97 3.82 -1.21 -28.82
N SER A 98 2.59 -1.02 -28.33
CA SER A 98 1.98 0.31 -28.23
C SER A 98 2.77 1.22 -27.30
N ASN A 99 3.23 0.71 -26.17
CA ASN A 99 4.03 1.50 -25.23
C ASN A 99 5.43 1.82 -25.77
N ARG A 100 6.08 0.88 -26.46
CA ARG A 100 7.36 1.13 -27.14
C ARG A 100 7.24 2.25 -28.17
N LYS A 101 6.18 2.25 -28.98
CA LYS A 101 5.89 3.34 -29.93
C LYS A 101 5.70 4.69 -29.23
N LEU A 102 5.08 4.69 -28.05
CA LEU A 102 4.82 5.89 -27.25
C LEU A 102 6.03 6.40 -26.45
N MET A 103 7.06 5.56 -26.24
CA MET A 103 8.28 5.92 -25.51
C MET A 103 9.26 6.75 -26.35
N GLY A 104 9.15 6.75 -27.68
CA GLY A 104 10.09 7.47 -28.55
C GLY A 104 11.52 6.91 -28.45
N THR A 105 12.53 7.70 -28.87
CA THR A 105 13.96 7.32 -28.81
C THR A 105 14.65 7.73 -27.49
N ILE A 106 13.95 8.46 -26.61
CA ILE A 106 14.48 8.98 -25.36
C ILE A 106 13.77 8.24 -24.22
N LEU A 107 14.54 7.53 -23.39
CA LEU A 107 14.00 6.91 -22.18
C LEU A 107 13.66 8.02 -21.17
N GLY A 108 12.36 8.25 -20.95
CA GLY A 108 11.86 9.22 -19.97
C GLY A 108 11.13 10.38 -20.64
N ARG A 109 9.86 10.60 -20.27
CA ARG A 109 9.07 11.78 -20.65
C ARG A 109 9.37 13.01 -19.80
N ILE A 110 10.48 13.00 -19.08
CA ILE A 110 10.79 14.03 -18.09
C ILE A 110 11.98 14.83 -18.60
N HIS A 111 11.73 16.11 -18.91
CA HIS A 111 12.78 17.12 -19.04
C HIS A 111 13.28 17.48 -17.63
N LEU A 112 13.78 16.50 -16.88
CA LEU A 112 14.48 16.80 -15.64
C LEU A 112 15.82 17.40 -16.03
N ASP A 113 15.99 18.66 -15.64
CA ASP A 113 17.27 19.37 -15.67
C ASP A 113 18.39 18.44 -15.21
N SER A 114 19.54 18.54 -15.87
CA SER A 114 20.72 17.71 -15.57
C SER A 114 20.96 17.63 -14.07
N HIS A 115 20.82 16.45 -13.48
CA HIS A 115 21.20 16.22 -12.10
C HIS A 115 22.72 16.06 -12.06
N GLU A 116 23.42 17.15 -11.77
CA GLU A 116 24.83 17.11 -11.42
C GLU A 116 24.95 16.86 -9.91
N ILE A 117 25.51 15.72 -9.54
CA ILE A 117 25.84 15.43 -8.14
C ILE A 117 27.23 16.00 -7.88
N GLU A 118 27.29 17.19 -7.31
CA GLU A 118 28.54 17.75 -6.81
C GLU A 118 29.04 16.91 -5.62
N LEU A 119 30.19 16.28 -5.80
CA LEU A 119 30.85 15.54 -4.73
C LEU A 119 31.96 16.38 -4.10
N PRO A 120 32.05 16.44 -2.76
CA PRO A 120 33.20 17.05 -2.10
C PRO A 120 34.51 16.36 -2.52
N PRO A 121 35.64 17.10 -2.62
CA PRO A 121 36.93 16.54 -3.02
C PRO A 121 37.31 15.32 -2.17
N GLY A 122 37.57 14.18 -2.83
CA GLY A 122 37.93 12.92 -2.16
C GLY A 122 36.76 11.95 -1.95
N THR A 123 35.53 12.32 -2.31
CA THR A 123 34.37 11.44 -2.19
C THR A 123 34.22 10.55 -3.43
N ARG A 124 34.00 9.25 -3.23
CA ARG A 124 33.67 8.32 -4.33
C ARG A 124 32.15 8.13 -4.39
N PRO A 125 31.52 8.28 -5.57
CA PRO A 125 30.09 8.04 -5.68
C PRO A 125 29.79 6.57 -5.34
N ILE A 126 28.84 6.37 -4.43
CA ILE A 126 28.29 5.04 -4.14
C ILE A 126 27.42 4.67 -5.35
N LYS A 127 27.71 3.56 -6.02
CA LYS A 127 26.85 3.03 -7.09
C LYS A 127 25.46 2.73 -6.50
N GLN A 128 24.46 3.54 -6.82
CA GLN A 128 23.07 3.11 -6.73
C GLN A 128 22.83 2.09 -7.84
N ARG A 129 22.46 0.86 -7.47
CA ARG A 129 21.87 -0.10 -8.42
C ARG A 129 20.41 0.33 -8.59
N TYR A 130 20.10 0.92 -9.74
CA TYR A 130 18.73 0.91 -10.25
C TYR A 130 18.41 -0.50 -10.76
#